data_AF-A0AAC9AQH3-F1
#
_entry.id   AF-A0AAC9AQH3-F1
#
_cell.length_a   1.000
_cell.length_b   1.000
_cell.length_c   1.000
_cell.angle_alpha   90.00
_cell.angle_beta   90.00
_cell.angle_gamma   90.00
#
_symmetry.space_group_name_H-M   'P 1'
#
loop_
_entity.id
_entity.type
_entity.pdbx_description
1 polymer ?
#
loop_
_entity_poly.entity_id
_entity_poly.type
_entity_poly.pdbx_seq_one_letter_code
_entity_poly.pdbx_strand_id
1 'polypeptide(L)'
;MADAVDMLADMQVPEFAMAVERSKHWLIASDVADRDGIGVELYVNGNLVVEIFRDDTKKTREVTLYEKDVPLEYVEEAISKFKTETPWEFLD
;
A
#
# COMPACT_ATOMS: atom_id res chain seq x y z
N MET A 1 55.37 -17.58 -6.18
CA MET A 1 54.62 -16.64 -7.02
C MET A 1 53.17 -17.03 -6.85
N ALA A 2 52.37 -16.23 -6.14
CA ALA A 2 50.94 -16.50 -6.00
C ALA A 2 50.31 -16.37 -7.40
N ASP A 3 49.60 -17.41 -7.80
CA ASP A 3 48.93 -17.51 -9.09
C ASP A 3 47.86 -16.42 -9.18
N ALA A 4 47.75 -15.74 -10.32
CA ALA A 4 46.81 -14.62 -10.52
C ALA A 4 45.32 -15.05 -10.54
N VAL A 5 45.03 -16.28 -10.10
CA VAL A 5 43.70 -16.89 -10.05
C VAL A 5 43.04 -16.71 -8.68
N ASP A 6 43.75 -16.16 -7.69
CA ASP A 6 43.26 -16.01 -6.31
C ASP A 6 42.87 -14.56 -5.93
N MET A 7 42.75 -13.65 -6.91
CA MET A 7 42.40 -12.23 -6.68
C MET A 7 40.99 -11.84 -7.15
N LEU A 8 40.11 -12.81 -7.43
CA LEU A 8 38.74 -12.57 -7.90
C LEU A 8 37.65 -13.28 -7.05
N ALA A 9 37.93 -13.57 -5.78
CA ALA A 9 36.95 -14.22 -4.89
C ALA A 9 36.28 -13.29 -3.86
N ASP A 10 36.70 -12.03 -3.73
CA ASP A 10 36.13 -11.08 -2.76
C ASP A 10 35.53 -9.81 -3.41
N MET A 11 34.97 -9.96 -4.62
CA MET A 11 33.93 -9.02 -5.04
C MET A 11 32.64 -9.41 -4.30
N GLN A 12 32.58 -9.03 -3.03
CA GLN A 12 31.35 -8.87 -2.27
C GLN A 12 30.50 -7.86 -3.06
N VAL A 13 29.71 -8.37 -4.00
CA VAL A 13 28.60 -7.62 -4.54
C VAL A 13 27.75 -7.22 -3.32
N PRO A 14 27.63 -5.93 -3.01
CA PRO A 14 26.77 -5.53 -1.93
C PRO A 14 25.38 -6.03 -2.29
N GLU A 15 24.72 -6.63 -1.31
CA GLU A 15 23.32 -7.04 -1.31
C GLU A 15 22.44 -5.78 -1.42
N PHE A 16 22.64 -4.98 -2.47
CA PHE A 16 21.62 -4.11 -3.00
C PHE A 16 20.56 -5.04 -3.56
N ALA A 17 19.70 -5.49 -2.65
CA ALA A 17 18.36 -5.92 -2.97
C ALA A 17 17.87 -4.98 -4.07
N MET A 18 17.72 -5.52 -5.28
CA MET A 18 16.99 -4.80 -6.31
C MET A 18 15.67 -4.45 -5.65
N ALA A 19 15.41 -3.16 -5.47
CA ALA A 19 14.08 -2.69 -5.20
C ALA A 19 13.27 -3.13 -6.41
N VAL A 20 12.69 -4.33 -6.35
CA VAL A 20 11.60 -4.72 -7.22
C VAL A 20 10.59 -3.63 -6.98
N GLU A 21 10.42 -2.77 -7.99
CA GLU A 21 9.47 -1.68 -7.94
C GLU A 21 8.15 -2.28 -7.50
N ARG A 22 7.74 -1.96 -6.26
CA ARG A 22 6.55 -2.55 -5.69
C ARG A 22 5.38 -1.97 -6.47
N SER A 23 4.78 -2.77 -7.34
CA SER A 23 3.67 -2.35 -8.19
C SER A 23 2.50 -1.90 -7.32
N LYS A 24 2.20 -0.60 -7.34
CA LYS A 24 1.05 -0.02 -6.63
C LYS A 24 -0.16 0.00 -7.56
N HIS A 25 -1.32 -0.39 -7.05
CA HIS A 25 -2.59 -0.29 -7.75
C HIS A 25 -3.65 0.26 -6.79
N TRP A 26 -4.45 1.22 -7.29
CA TRP A 26 -5.51 1.85 -6.51
C TRP A 26 -6.87 1.42 -7.02
N LEU A 27 -7.75 1.07 -6.10
CA LEU A 27 -9.13 0.74 -6.38
C LEU A 27 -10.07 1.61 -5.54
N ILE A 28 -11.16 2.05 -6.16
CA ILE A 28 -12.26 2.73 -5.47
C ILE A 28 -13.44 1.78 -5.53
N ALA A 29 -13.86 1.25 -4.39
CA ALA A 29 -14.97 0.31 -4.29
C ALA A 29 -16.12 0.97 -3.54
N SER A 30 -17.33 0.86 -4.08
CA SER A 30 -18.53 1.03 -3.27
C SER A 30 -18.96 -0.35 -2.77
N ASP A 31 -19.24 -0.44 -1.48
CA ASP A 31 -19.76 -1.64 -0.84
C ASP A 31 -21.19 -1.31 -0.39
N VAL A 32 -22.15 -2.14 -0.80
CA VAL A 32 -23.59 -2.03 -0.47
C VAL A 32 -24.12 -3.33 0.13
N ALA A 33 -23.23 -4.26 0.50
CA ALA A 33 -23.60 -5.54 1.08
C ALA A 33 -23.68 -5.44 2.61
N ASP A 34 -22.60 -5.80 3.31
CA ASP A 34 -22.55 -5.77 4.78
C ASP A 34 -22.26 -4.36 5.34
N ARG A 35 -21.74 -3.48 4.48
CA ARG A 35 -21.49 -2.06 4.72
C ARG A 35 -22.19 -1.28 3.61
N ASP A 36 -22.63 -0.07 3.92
CA ASP A 36 -23.06 0.90 2.92
C ASP A 36 -22.05 2.04 2.92
N GLY A 37 -21.32 2.22 1.82
CA GLY A 37 -20.24 3.20 1.78
C GLY A 37 -19.31 3.12 0.57
N ILE A 38 -18.20 3.84 0.69
CA ILE A 38 -17.16 3.92 -0.34
C ILE A 38 -15.76 3.81 0.29
N GLY A 39 -14.91 3.00 -0.34
CA GLY A 39 -13.54 2.73 0.07
C GLY A 39 -12.52 3.11 -1.00
N VAL A 40 -11.34 3.52 -0.55
CA VAL A 40 -10.11 3.60 -1.35
C VAL A 40 -9.14 2.55 -0.85
N GLU A 41 -8.69 1.69 -1.77
CA GLU A 41 -7.85 0.54 -1.49
C GLU A 41 -6.51 0.68 -2.21
N LEU A 42 -5.41 0.48 -1.47
CA LEU A 42 -4.06 0.37 -2.00
C LEU A 42 -3.62 -1.09 -2.05
N TYR A 43 -3.40 -1.58 -3.26
CA TYR A 43 -2.76 -2.86 -3.50
C TYR A 43 -1.29 -2.66 -3.83
N VAL A 44 -0.43 -3.46 -3.21
CA VAL A 44 1.01 -3.49 -3.48
C VAL A 44 1.41 -4.91 -3.84
N ASN A 45 1.92 -5.11 -5.06
CA ASN A 45 2.22 -6.43 -5.61
C ASN A 45 1.02 -7.40 -5.54
N GLY A 46 -0.19 -6.87 -5.77
CA GLY A 46 -1.43 -7.65 -5.76
C GLY A 46 -2.04 -7.91 -4.38
N ASN A 47 -1.40 -7.49 -3.28
CA ASN A 47 -1.95 -7.63 -1.92
C ASN A 47 -2.55 -6.31 -1.45
N LEU A 48 -3.73 -6.35 -0.84
CA LEU A 48 -4.32 -5.18 -0.17
C LEU A 48 -3.48 -4.82 1.05
N VAL A 49 -3.02 -3.57 1.13
CA VAL A 49 -2.14 -3.10 2.21
C VAL A 49 -2.84 -2.07 3.09
N VAL A 50 -3.58 -1.14 2.47
CA VAL A 50 -4.33 -0.07 3.15
C VAL A 50 -5.72 0.04 2.53
N GLU A 51 -6.74 0.15 3.37
CA GLU A 51 -8.09 0.57 2.98
C GLU A 51 -8.48 1.78 3.84
N ILE A 52 -9.01 2.82 3.21
CA ILE A 52 -9.75 3.88 3.90
C ILE A 52 -11.20 3.79 3.45
N PHE A 53 -12.09 3.49 4.37
CA PHE A 53 -13.51 3.28 4.09
C PHE A 53 -14.37 4.31 4.81
N ARG A 54 -15.30 4.94 4.08
CA ARG A 54 -16.40 5.73 4.66
C ARG A 54 -17.61 4.84 4.79
N ASP A 55 -18.04 4.57 6.03
CA ASP A 55 -19.28 3.85 6.31
C ASP A 55 -20.40 4.88 6.50
N ASP A 56 -21.33 4.93 5.54
CA ASP A 56 -22.48 5.84 5.54
C ASP A 56 -23.56 5.40 6.52
N THR A 57 -23.63 4.10 6.87
CA THR A 57 -24.54 3.60 7.91
C THR A 57 -24.06 4.00 9.31
N LYS A 58 -22.79 3.77 9.63
CA LYS A 58 -22.20 4.09 10.94
C LYS A 58 -21.76 5.54 11.08
N LYS A 59 -21.69 6.29 9.98
CA LYS A 59 -21.14 7.64 9.90
C LYS A 59 -19.70 7.69 10.43
N THR A 60 -18.90 6.70 10.07
CA THR A 60 -17.47 6.60 10.44
C THR A 60 -16.56 6.58 9.22
N ARG A 61 -15.30 6.94 9.43
CA ARG A 61 -14.22 6.70 8.47
C ARG A 61 -13.18 5.85 9.16
N GLU A 62 -12.83 4.74 8.56
CA GLU A 62 -11.96 3.74 9.15
C GLU A 62 -10.75 3.52 8.25
N VAL A 63 -9.59 3.37 8.88
CA VAL A 63 -8.35 2.97 8.20
C VAL A 63 -8.03 1.55 8.64
N THR A 64 -7.98 0.64 7.68
CA THR A 64 -7.60 -0.75 7.91
C THR A 64 -6.22 -1.00 7.32
N LEU A 65 -5.31 -1.52 8.14
CA LEU A 65 -3.98 -1.97 7.73
C LEU A 65 -3.96 -3.50 7.72
N TYR A 66 -3.52 -4.07 6.60
CA TYR A 66 -3.50 -5.52 6.39
C TYR A 66 -2.13 -6.16 6.66
N GLU A 67 -1.11 -5.33 6.86
CA GLU A 67 0.22 -5.73 7.29
C GLU A 67 0.55 -5.08 8.63
N LYS A 68 1.39 -5.74 9.44
CA LYS A 68 1.81 -5.21 10.76
C LYS A 68 2.54 -3.88 10.63
N ASP A 69 3.45 -3.80 9.66
CA ASP A 69 4.29 -2.64 9.41
C ASP A 69 4.03 -2.15 7.98
N VAL A 70 3.38 -1.00 7.85
CA VAL A 70 3.08 -0.37 6.56
C VAL A 70 3.92 0.92 6.43
N PRO A 71 4.58 1.18 5.29
CA PRO A 71 5.30 2.43 5.07
C PRO A 71 4.39 3.65 5.28
N LEU A 72 4.86 4.65 6.03
CA LEU A 72 4.09 5.86 6.32
C LEU A 72 3.59 6.55 5.04
N GLU A 73 4.44 6.61 4.01
CA GLU A 73 4.10 7.16 2.70
C GLU A 73 2.84 6.53 2.09
N TYR A 74 2.58 5.24 2.31
CA TYR A 74 1.42 4.55 1.75
C TYR A 74 0.13 4.99 2.45
N VAL A 75 0.21 5.22 3.76
CA VAL A 75 -0.92 5.75 4.54
C VAL A 75 -1.20 7.19 4.16
N GLU A 76 -0.17 8.02 3.99
CA GLU A 76 -0.30 9.42 3.57
C GLU A 76 -0.88 9.54 2.16
N GLU A 77 -0.40 8.73 1.21
CA GLU A 77 -0.95 8.64 -0.15
C GLU A 77 -2.42 8.22 -0.12
N ALA A 78 -2.78 7.20 0.69
CA ALA A 78 -4.16 6.74 0.81
C ALA A 78 -5.07 7.83 1.37
N ILE A 79 -4.63 8.56 2.42
CA ILE A 79 -5.40 9.68 2.99
C ILE A 79 -5.59 10.78 1.94
N SER A 80 -4.53 11.14 1.21
CA SER A 80 -4.62 12.15 0.16
C SER A 80 -5.61 11.73 -0.91
N LYS A 81 -5.50 10.49 -1.42
CA LYS A 81 -6.36 9.98 -2.46
C LYS A 81 -7.81 9.88 -2.01
N PHE A 82 -8.06 9.36 -0.82
CA PHE A 82 -9.40 9.30 -0.24
C PHE A 82 -10.07 10.68 -0.17
N LYS A 83 -9.35 11.69 0.33
CA LYS A 83 -9.88 13.07 0.41
C LYS A 83 -10.13 13.71 -0.95
N THR A 84 -9.42 13.30 -2.00
CA THR A 84 -9.59 13.83 -3.36
C THR A 84 -10.69 13.11 -4.13
N GLU A 85 -10.80 11.79 -3.98
CA GLU A 85 -11.61 10.94 -4.86
C GLU A 85 -12.98 10.57 -4.24
N THR A 86 -13.13 10.71 -2.93
CA THR A 86 -14.39 10.39 -2.24
C THR A 86 -15.04 11.66 -1.68
N PRO A 87 -16.37 11.83 -1.82
CA PRO A 87 -17.06 12.94 -1.16
C PRO A 87 -16.82 12.90 0.34
N TRP A 88 -16.56 14.05 0.94
CA TRP A 88 -16.32 14.08 2.37
C TRP A 88 -17.58 13.72 3.13
N GLU A 89 -18.73 14.32 2.83
CA GLU A 89 -19.98 14.10 3.56
C GLU A 89 -20.49 12.66 3.48
N PHE A 90 -21.17 12.22 4.54
CA PHE A 90 -21.85 10.93 4.56
C PHE A 90 -23.17 11.00 3.78
N LEU A 91 -23.56 9.89 3.18
CA LEU A 91 -24.84 9.74 2.48
C LEU A 91 -25.90 9.14 3.41
N ASP A 92 -27.17 9.50 3.21
CA ASP A 92 -28.33 9.01 3.97
C ASP A 92 -29.14 7.98 3.19
#